data_AF-A0A2E9QT43-F1
#
_entry.id   AF-A0A2E9QT43-F1
#
_cell.length_a   1.000
_cell.length_b   1.000
_cell.length_c   1.000
_cell.angle_alpha   90.00
_cell.angle_beta   90.00
_cell.angle_gamma   90.00
#
_symmetry.space_group_name_H-M   'P 1'
#
loop_
_entity.id
_entity.type
_entity.pdbx_description
1 polymer ?
#
loop_
_entity_poly.entity_id
_entity_poly.type
_entity_poly.pdbx_seq_one_letter_code
_entity_poly.pdbx_strand_id
1 'polypeptide(L)'
;MKNIHLSASLREQLNAGASFLELIDYIHTHEGVKPYERFVVIRPLREAFHLTLSDIMLIVFSCHIFGGQYSVEIVEELFLEKVKERESQS
;
A
#
# COMPACT_ATOMS: atom_id res chain seq x y z
N MET A 1 -16.37 7.48 -15.96
CA MET A 1 -15.73 8.43 -15.03
C MET A 1 -14.24 8.15 -15.06
N LYS A 2 -13.44 9.21 -15.05
CA LYS A 2 -12.01 9.22 -15.42
C LYS A 2 -11.25 8.10 -14.70
N ASN A 3 -10.56 7.25 -15.47
CA ASN A 3 -9.42 6.44 -15.03
C ASN A 3 -8.32 7.40 -14.53
N ILE A 4 -8.53 7.99 -13.36
CA ILE A 4 -7.40 8.45 -12.57
C ILE A 4 -6.64 7.16 -12.28
N HIS A 5 -5.43 7.02 -12.79
CA HIS A 5 -4.60 5.86 -12.50
C HIS A 5 -4.42 5.83 -10.98
N LEU A 6 -5.16 4.95 -10.29
CA LEU A 6 -5.12 4.77 -8.83
C LEU A 6 -3.67 4.75 -8.33
N SER A 7 -2.79 4.09 -9.08
CA SER A 7 -1.36 4.01 -8.83
C SER A 7 -0.66 5.38 -8.76
N ALA A 8 -0.99 6.31 -9.65
CA ALA A 8 -0.43 7.67 -9.64
C ALA A 8 -0.93 8.45 -8.42
N SER A 9 -2.23 8.36 -8.11
CA SER A 9 -2.80 9.01 -6.93
C SER A 9 -2.22 8.46 -5.61
N LEU A 10 -1.98 7.15 -5.51
CA LEU A 10 -1.32 6.58 -4.34
C LEU A 10 0.08 7.15 -4.13
N ARG A 11 0.83 7.36 -5.21
CA ARG A 11 2.16 7.97 -5.15
C ARG A 11 2.08 9.44 -4.74
N GLU A 12 1.12 10.19 -5.28
CA GLU A 12 0.86 11.58 -4.87
C GLU A 12 0.51 11.68 -3.38
N GLN A 13 -0.35 10.79 -2.87
CA GLN A 13 -0.71 10.73 -1.46
C GLN A 13 0.50 10.43 -0.57
N LEU A 14 1.32 9.43 -0.93
CA LEU A 14 2.53 9.11 -0.18
C LEU A 14 3.51 10.31 -0.16
N ASN A 15 3.71 10.97 -1.30
CA ASN A 15 4.56 12.16 -1.40
C ASN A 15 4.01 13.36 -0.59
N ALA A 16 2.69 13.41 -0.37
CA ALA A 16 2.04 14.38 0.49
C ALA A 16 2.12 14.01 1.98
N GLY A 17 2.73 12.88 2.33
CA GLY A 17 2.90 12.41 3.70
C GLY A 17 1.76 11.53 4.22
N ALA A 18 0.93 10.97 3.33
CA ALA A 18 -0.08 10.00 3.74
C ALA A 18 0.57 8.75 4.34
N SER A 19 0.04 8.32 5.47
CA SER A 19 0.44 7.10 6.17
C SER A 19 0.04 5.85 5.41
N PHE A 20 0.63 4.71 5.80
CA PHE A 20 0.23 3.41 5.25
C PHE A 20 -1.28 3.17 5.39
N LEU A 21 -1.87 3.45 6.55
CA LEU A 21 -3.29 3.25 6.79
C LEU A 21 -4.16 4.15 5.89
N GLU A 22 -3.79 5.41 5.70
CA GLU A 22 -4.51 6.33 4.82
C GLU A 22 -4.47 5.88 3.35
N LEU A 23 -3.34 5.31 2.90
CA LEU A 23 -3.26 4.69 1.57
C LEU A 23 -4.18 3.47 1.45
N ILE A 24 -4.23 2.62 2.49
CA ILE A 24 -5.14 1.48 2.54
C ILE A 24 -6.60 1.93 2.47
N ASP A 25 -6.99 2.92 3.28
CA ASP A 25 -8.35 3.47 3.30
C ASP A 25 -8.71 4.13 1.96
N TYR A 26 -7.75 4.82 1.33
CA TYR A 26 -7.92 5.41 0.00
C TYR A 26 -8.21 4.33 -1.05
N ILE A 27 -7.47 3.22 -1.06
CA ILE A 27 -7.71 2.10 -1.99
C ILE A 27 -9.13 1.55 -1.82
N HIS A 28 -9.55 1.25 -0.59
CA HIS A 28 -10.87 0.67 -0.34
C HIS A 28 -12.00 1.62 -0.73
N THR A 29 -11.83 2.91 -0.44
CA THR A 29 -12.78 3.95 -0.83
C THR A 29 -12.89 4.07 -2.35
N HIS A 30 -11.75 4.03 -3.04
CA HIS A 30 -11.71 4.12 -4.50
C HIS A 30 -12.35 2.89 -5.18
N GLU A 31 -12.08 1.70 -4.66
CA GLU A 31 -12.57 0.42 -5.19
C GLU A 31 -14.01 0.10 -4.75
N GLY A 32 -14.59 0.88 -3.82
CA GLY A 32 -15.97 0.69 -3.35
C GLY A 32 -16.18 -0.63 -2.59
N VAL A 33 -15.15 -1.11 -1.92
CA VAL A 33 -15.12 -2.39 -1.19
C VAL A 33 -15.13 -2.17 0.32
N LYS A 34 -15.36 -3.25 1.08
CA LYS A 34 -15.25 -3.21 2.54
C LYS A 34 -13.83 -2.88 2.97
N PRO A 35 -13.63 -2.09 4.04
CA PRO A 35 -12.30 -1.79 4.57
C PRO A 35 -11.52 -3.06 4.91
N TYR A 36 -10.21 -2.98 4.70
CA TYR A 36 -9.22 -3.99 5.11
C TYR A 36 -9.36 -5.36 4.43
N GLU A 37 -9.94 -5.41 3.23
CA GLU A 37 -9.89 -6.56 2.34
C GLU A 37 -8.50 -6.68 1.69
N ARG A 38 -7.66 -7.55 2.27
CA ARG A 38 -6.24 -7.69 1.92
C ARG A 38 -5.95 -7.83 0.42
N PHE A 39 -6.82 -8.50 -0.34
CA PHE A 39 -6.59 -8.76 -1.76
C PHE A 39 -6.76 -7.52 -2.64
N VAL A 40 -7.57 -6.56 -2.19
CA VAL A 40 -7.87 -5.32 -2.90
C VAL A 40 -6.64 -4.41 -2.93
N VAL A 41 -5.80 -4.45 -1.89
CA VAL A 41 -4.65 -3.55 -1.74
C VAL A 41 -3.37 -4.06 -2.43
N ILE A 42 -3.27 -5.38 -2.68
CA ILE A 42 -2.05 -5.99 -3.22
C ILE A 42 -1.68 -5.39 -4.58
N ARG A 43 -2.63 -5.36 -5.53
CA ARG A 43 -2.34 -4.89 -6.89
C ARG A 43 -2.07 -3.38 -6.94
N PRO A 44 -2.91 -2.49 -6.35
CA PRO A 44 -2.67 -1.05 -6.37
C PRO A 44 -1.33 -0.65 -5.76
N LEU A 45 -0.96 -1.21 -4.60
CA LEU A 45 0.32 -0.92 -3.96
C LEU A 45 1.50 -1.40 -4.81
N ARG A 46 1.38 -2.59 -5.43
CA ARG A 46 2.43 -3.12 -6.31
C ARG A 46 2.66 -2.23 -7.52
N GLU A 47 1.58 -1.78 -8.17
CA GLU A 47 1.66 -0.93 -9.36
C GLU A 47 2.13 0.49 -9.03
N ALA A 48 1.70 1.06 -7.89
CA ALA A 48 2.07 2.41 -7.47
C ALA A 48 3.56 2.55 -7.10
N PHE A 49 4.09 1.53 -6.43
CA PHE A 49 5.39 1.60 -5.77
C PHE A 49 6.42 0.61 -6.34
N HIS A 50 6.09 -0.07 -7.44
CA HIS A 50 6.95 -1.06 -8.09
C HIS A 50 7.49 -2.15 -7.16
N LEU A 51 6.73 -2.49 -6.11
CA LEU A 51 7.06 -3.54 -5.16
C LEU A 51 6.99 -4.92 -5.83
N THR A 52 7.75 -5.90 -5.33
CA THR A 52 7.56 -7.29 -5.78
C THR A 52 6.36 -7.92 -5.09
N LEU A 53 5.92 -9.07 -5.60
CA LEU A 53 4.90 -9.87 -4.91
C LEU A 53 5.35 -10.27 -3.51
N SER A 54 6.64 -10.60 -3.31
CA SER A 54 7.15 -10.96 -1.99
C SER A 54 7.11 -9.80 -1.00
N ASP A 55 7.49 -8.59 -1.45
CA ASP A 55 7.45 -7.38 -0.62
C ASP A 55 6.02 -7.10 -0.14
N ILE A 56 5.05 -7.10 -1.07
CA ILE A 56 3.67 -6.78 -0.72
C ILE A 56 3.01 -7.85 0.13
N MET A 57 3.34 -9.13 -0.10
CA MET A 57 2.85 -10.23 0.75
C MET A 57 3.38 -10.07 2.18
N LEU A 58 4.66 -9.73 2.34
CA LEU A 58 5.25 -9.45 3.64
C LEU A 58 4.52 -8.30 4.33
N ILE A 59 4.34 -7.16 3.67
CA ILE A 59 3.69 -5.96 4.23
C ILE A 59 2.23 -6.23 4.62
N VAL A 60 1.43 -6.75 3.67
CA VAL A 60 -0.02 -6.94 3.87
C VAL A 60 -0.31 -8.06 4.87
N PHE A 61 0.35 -9.21 4.78
CA PHE A 61 0.03 -10.34 5.68
C PHE A 61 0.65 -10.21 7.08
N SER A 62 1.64 -9.33 7.24
CA SER A 62 2.21 -9.03 8.55
C SER A 62 1.35 -8.07 9.37
N CYS A 63 0.55 -7.22 8.73
CA CYS A 63 -0.20 -6.16 9.41
C CYS A 63 -1.44 -6.69 10.15
N HIS A 64 -1.60 -6.27 11.41
CA HIS A 64 -2.70 -6.71 12.27
C HIS A 64 -4.09 -6.33 11.74
N ILE A 65 -4.23 -5.21 11.01
CA ILE A 65 -5.51 -4.83 10.40
C ILE A 65 -5.98 -5.86 9.36
N PHE A 66 -5.05 -6.65 8.81
CA PHE A 66 -5.31 -7.77 7.89
C PHE A 66 -5.25 -9.14 8.60
N GLY A 67 -5.18 -9.17 9.94
CA GLY A 67 -5.08 -10.38 10.76
C GLY A 67 -3.65 -10.89 10.97
N GLY A 68 -2.63 -10.09 10.65
CA GLY A 68 -1.23 -10.35 10.96
C GLY A 68 -0.86 -10.08 12.43
N GLN A 69 0.44 -10.12 12.74
CA GLN A 69 0.96 -9.98 14.10
C GLN A 69 1.56 -8.60 14.42
N TYR A 70 1.86 -7.80 13.39
CA TYR A 70 2.59 -6.54 13.55
C TYR A 70 1.66 -5.33 13.55
N SER A 71 2.04 -4.31 14.33
CA SER A 71 1.33 -3.04 14.37
C SER A 71 1.41 -2.31 13.02
N VAL A 72 0.52 -1.34 12.79
CA VAL A 72 0.51 -0.57 11.53
C VAL A 72 1.81 0.22 11.39
N GLU A 73 2.34 0.75 12.50
CA GLU A 73 3.57 1.55 12.53
C GLU A 73 4.78 0.73 12.09
N ILE A 74 4.93 -0.52 12.57
CA ILE A 74 6.01 -1.42 12.14
C ILE A 74 5.90 -1.74 10.64
N VAL A 75 4.67 -1.96 10.16
CA VAL A 75 4.42 -2.27 8.75
C VAL A 75 4.63 -1.05 7.87
N GLU A 76 4.34 0.15 8.36
CA GLU A 76 4.58 1.41 7.68
C GLU A 76 6.08 1.66 7.48
N GLU A 77 6.89 1.48 8.52
CA GLU A 77 8.35 1.55 8.40
C GLU A 77 8.89 0.58 7.34
N LEU A 78 8.43 -0.68 7.38
CA LEU A 78 8.79 -1.70 6.40
C LEU A 78 8.34 -1.33 4.98
N PHE A 79 7.11 -0.82 4.83
CA PHE A 79 6.58 -0.38 3.55
C PHE A 79 7.45 0.73 2.95
N LEU A 80 7.79 1.75 3.73
CA LEU A 80 8.66 2.84 3.32
C LEU A 80 10.07 2.37 2.96
N GLU A 81 10.64 1.42 3.73
CA GLU A 81 11.91 0.79 3.42
C GLU A 81 11.88 0.12 2.03
N LYS A 82 10.85 -0.69 1.77
CA LYS A 82 10.70 -1.39 0.48
C LYS A 82 10.46 -0.46 -0.70
N VAL A 83 9.70 0.62 -0.51
CA VAL A 83 9.52 1.66 -1.53
C VAL A 83 10.88 2.26 -1.89
N LYS A 84 11.66 2.67 -0.89
CA LYS A 84 12.99 3.29 -1.07
C LYS A 84 14.00 2.35 -1.74
N GLU A 85 14.00 1.06 -1.37
CA GLU A 85 14.83 0.04 -2.01
C GLU A 85 14.58 -0.03 -3.53
N ARG A 86 13.31 0.02 -3.96
CA ARG A 86 12.93 -0.04 -5.38
C ARG A 86 13.30 1.22 -6.16
N GLU A 87 13.13 2.37 -5.53
CA GLU A 87 13.55 3.65 -6.12
C GLU A 87 15.06 3.72 -6.33
N SER A 88 15.85 3.12 -5.44
CA SER A 88 17.32 3.10 -5.55
C SER A 88 17.84 2.14 -6.64
N GLN A 89 16.98 1.29 -7.20
CA GLN A 89 17.30 0.31 -8.25
C GLN A 89 16.84 0.75 -9.64
N SER A 90 16.07 1.85 -9.74
CA SER A 90 15.52 2.42 -10.97
C SER A 90 16.37 3.58 -11.47
#